data_AF-A0A6I3SQJ6-F1
#
_entry.id   AF-A0A6I3SQJ6-F1
#
_cell.length_a   1.000
_cell.length_b   1.000
_cell.length_c   1.000
_cell.angle_alpha   90.00
_cell.angle_beta   90.00
_cell.angle_gamma   90.00
#
_symmetry.space_group_name_H-M   'P 1'
#
loop_
_entity.id
_entity.type
_entity.pdbx_description
1 polymer ?
#
loop_
_entity_poly.entity_id
_entity_poly.type
_entity_poly.pdbx_seq_one_letter_code
_entity_poly.pdbx_strand_id
1 'polypeptide(L)'
;MFYLSLPPYLSNLIELYVDTRRKLKVEIDAVPYTLREKQPIDGYWSVSEVCAHLSLVQTSVSRILEKLIKKANKETLNLQGTANWDTNLPSLPEKVSAPVKTFPEKEISFDTAWTELELIHANILHHIPELAPFDLGKLTFFHLIFGELNIYQWLRFNVEHEERHTSQIRRIKNMFLIESFIAAYNVFDVDGMVSLLHDNIIFENYSNGERNVFTEGIEDFKKIAVQSVSLFKSRKQSISDITFQGDTAEVTINFEGILAVDFSESLKAGETLNLPGKSVYRFSEGKISYIADYS
;
A
#
# COMPACT_ATOMS: atom_id res chain seq x y z
N MET A 1 -26.09 8.53 34.99
CA MET A 1 -26.79 7.58 34.10
C MET A 1 -25.78 6.54 33.68
N PHE A 2 -26.05 5.26 33.93
CA PHE A 2 -25.09 4.17 33.83
C PHE A 2 -24.64 3.95 32.37
N TYR A 3 -23.38 4.23 32.05
CA TYR A 3 -22.74 3.56 30.92
C TYR A 3 -22.54 2.10 31.35
N LEU A 4 -23.45 1.23 30.92
CA LEU A 4 -23.15 -0.20 30.85
C LEU A 4 -21.86 -0.32 30.03
N SER A 5 -20.81 -0.92 30.62
CA SER A 5 -19.59 -1.23 29.90
C SER A 5 -19.96 -2.06 28.68
N LEU A 6 -19.67 -1.53 27.49
CA LEU A 6 -19.94 -2.21 26.22
C LEU A 6 -19.33 -3.63 26.25
N PRO A 7 -20.00 -4.66 25.70
CA PRO A 7 -19.45 -6.01 25.68
C PRO A 7 -18.03 -6.01 25.08
N PRO A 8 -17.06 -6.77 25.66
CA PRO A 8 -15.66 -6.68 25.26
C PRO A 8 -15.39 -6.87 23.75
N TYR A 9 -16.15 -7.75 23.09
CA TYR A 9 -16.00 -7.98 21.65
C TYR A 9 -16.36 -6.76 20.78
N LEU A 10 -17.32 -5.93 21.20
CA LEU A 10 -17.64 -4.67 20.51
C LEU A 10 -16.64 -3.57 20.85
N SER A 11 -16.17 -3.50 22.10
CA SER A 11 -15.11 -2.56 22.49
C SER A 11 -13.81 -2.83 21.71
N ASN A 12 -13.40 -4.10 21.64
CA ASN A 12 -12.23 -4.51 20.85
C ASN A 12 -12.41 -4.22 19.35
N LEU A 13 -13.64 -4.37 18.83
CA LEU A 13 -13.94 -4.03 17.43
C LEU A 13 -13.81 -2.53 17.17
N ILE A 14 -14.30 -1.69 18.08
CA ILE A 14 -14.14 -0.22 17.99
C ILE A 14 -12.66 0.16 18.03
N GLU A 15 -11.89 -0.39 18.97
CA GLU A 15 -10.44 -0.16 19.06
C GLU A 15 -9.73 -0.56 17.77
N LEU A 16 -10.11 -1.70 17.19
CA LEU A 16 -9.55 -2.17 15.93
C LEU A 16 -9.88 -1.23 14.76
N TYR A 17 -11.10 -0.71 14.66
CA TYR A 17 -11.46 0.29 13.65
C TYR A 17 -10.61 1.55 13.79
N VAL A 18 -10.50 2.08 15.01
CA VAL A 18 -9.71 3.29 15.30
C VAL A 18 -8.24 3.07 14.97
N ASP A 19 -7.66 1.95 15.39
CA ASP A 19 -6.26 1.63 15.11
C ASP A 19 -5.98 1.44 13.61
N THR A 20 -6.89 0.78 12.89
CA THR A 20 -6.78 0.56 11.44
C THR A 20 -6.84 1.87 10.68
N ARG A 21 -7.77 2.77 11.04
CA ARG A 21 -7.85 4.10 10.43
C ARG A 21 -6.62 4.94 10.70
N ARG A 22 -6.10 4.88 11.93
CA ARG A 22 -4.84 5.54 12.30
C ARG A 22 -3.67 5.02 11.45
N LYS A 23 -3.54 3.71 11.26
CA LYS A 23 -2.49 3.11 10.40
C LYS A 23 -2.62 3.56 8.94
N LEU A 24 -3.84 3.56 8.39
CA LEU A 24 -4.10 4.08 7.04
C LEU A 24 -3.65 5.54 6.92
N LYS A 25 -4.03 6.38 7.88
CA LYS A 25 -3.68 7.80 7.88
C LYS A 25 -2.18 8.04 7.95
N VAL A 26 -1.44 7.27 8.75
CA VAL A 26 0.03 7.34 8.82
C VAL A 26 0.66 7.06 7.45
N GLU A 27 0.21 6.04 6.74
CA GLU A 27 0.75 5.73 5.40
C GLU A 27 0.37 6.79 4.36
N ILE A 28 -0.84 7.34 4.41
CA ILE A 28 -1.28 8.44 3.55
C ILE A 28 -0.45 9.71 3.81
N ASP A 29 -0.20 10.03 5.08
CA ASP A 29 0.55 11.23 5.45
C ASP A 29 2.03 11.16 5.05
N ALA A 30 2.57 9.95 4.97
CA ALA A 30 3.92 9.71 4.46
C ALA A 30 4.03 9.90 2.93
N VAL A 31 2.92 9.98 2.19
CA VAL A 31 2.91 10.34 0.77
C VAL A 31 2.81 11.87 0.64
N PRO A 32 3.78 12.54 -0.05
CA PRO A 32 3.71 13.97 -0.30
C PRO A 32 2.36 14.37 -0.88
N TYR A 33 1.78 15.46 -0.37
CA TYR A 33 0.44 15.90 -0.76
C TYR A 33 0.26 16.03 -2.28
N THR A 34 1.27 16.57 -2.97
CA THR A 34 1.29 16.77 -4.43
C THR A 34 1.33 15.46 -5.25
N LEU A 35 1.53 14.31 -4.60
CA LEU A 35 1.56 12.99 -5.24
C LEU A 35 0.31 12.16 -4.93
N ARG A 36 -0.56 12.58 -4.01
CA ARG A 36 -1.70 11.76 -3.56
C ARG A 36 -2.75 11.50 -4.64
N GLU A 37 -2.87 12.42 -5.60
CA GLU A 37 -3.77 12.29 -6.75
C GLU A 37 -3.07 11.73 -8.00
N LYS A 38 -1.76 11.46 -7.92
CA LYS A 38 -0.99 10.90 -9.03
C LYS A 38 -0.95 9.38 -8.94
N GLN A 39 -1.11 8.73 -10.07
CA GLN A 39 -0.76 7.32 -10.19
C GLN A 39 0.77 7.23 -10.17
N PRO A 40 1.36 6.33 -9.35
CA PRO A 40 2.81 6.13 -9.40
C PRO A 40 3.24 5.53 -10.73
N ILE A 41 2.44 4.61 -11.29
CA ILE A 41 2.69 3.99 -12.58
C ILE A 41 1.35 3.91 -13.30
N ASP A 42 1.35 4.11 -14.60
CA ASP A 42 0.14 4.05 -15.42
C ASP A 42 -0.64 2.74 -15.17
N GLY A 43 -1.92 2.89 -14.81
CA GLY A 43 -2.81 1.76 -14.52
C GLY A 43 -2.82 1.31 -13.05
N TYR A 44 -1.94 1.81 -12.20
CA TYR A 44 -2.04 1.68 -10.74
C TYR A 44 -2.94 2.76 -10.15
N TRP A 45 -3.61 2.47 -9.03
CA TRP A 45 -4.38 3.49 -8.32
C TRP A 45 -3.48 4.48 -7.59
N SER A 46 -3.88 5.75 -7.63
CA SER A 46 -3.40 6.82 -6.75
C SER A 46 -3.90 6.63 -5.31
N VAL A 47 -3.36 7.40 -4.37
CA VAL A 47 -3.85 7.43 -2.98
C VAL A 47 -5.31 7.88 -2.93
N SER A 48 -5.68 8.88 -3.75
CA SER A 48 -7.05 9.38 -3.85
C SER A 48 -8.02 8.30 -4.32
N GLU A 49 -7.67 7.56 -5.39
CA GLU A 49 -8.48 6.46 -5.92
C GLU A 49 -8.65 5.33 -4.88
N VAL A 50 -7.60 5.01 -4.10
CA VAL A 50 -7.72 4.05 -3.00
C VAL A 50 -8.67 4.54 -1.91
N CYS A 51 -8.61 5.82 -1.52
CA CYS A 51 -9.51 6.38 -0.51
C CYS A 51 -10.97 6.38 -0.99
N ALA A 52 -11.20 6.74 -2.25
CA ALA A 52 -12.52 6.71 -2.88
C ALA A 52 -13.09 5.29 -2.96
N HIS A 53 -12.24 4.31 -3.29
CA HIS A 53 -12.65 2.91 -3.26
C HIS A 53 -13.08 2.48 -1.85
N LEU A 54 -12.28 2.82 -0.83
CA LEU A 54 -12.62 2.52 0.56
C LEU A 54 -13.94 3.19 0.99
N SER A 55 -14.19 4.44 0.58
CA SER A 55 -15.42 5.15 0.94
C SER A 55 -16.67 4.46 0.36
N LEU A 56 -16.59 3.96 -0.87
CA LEU A 56 -17.67 3.20 -1.51
C LEU A 56 -17.98 1.88 -0.80
N VAL A 57 -16.94 1.12 -0.44
CA VAL A 57 -17.10 -0.15 0.29
C VAL A 57 -17.65 0.10 1.69
N GLN A 58 -17.10 1.08 2.42
CA GLN A 58 -17.54 1.42 3.77
C GLN A 58 -18.96 1.97 3.80
N THR A 59 -19.36 2.73 2.77
CA THR A 59 -20.75 3.18 2.63
C THR A 59 -21.71 1.99 2.52
N SER A 60 -21.31 0.95 1.79
CA SER A 60 -22.10 -0.28 1.68
C SER A 60 -22.21 -1.01 3.01
N VAL A 61 -21.10 -1.12 3.75
CA VAL A 61 -21.05 -1.74 5.09
C VAL A 61 -21.92 -0.96 6.09
N SER A 62 -21.82 0.37 6.12
CA SER A 62 -22.62 1.24 6.99
C SER A 62 -24.12 1.05 6.74
N ARG A 63 -24.53 1.03 5.46
CA ARG A 63 -25.95 0.80 5.09
C ARG A 63 -26.44 -0.58 5.53
N ILE A 64 -25.59 -1.61 5.47
CA ILE A 64 -25.92 -2.95 5.95
C ILE A 64 -26.09 -2.94 7.47
N LEU A 65 -25.16 -2.31 8.19
CA LEU A 65 -25.20 -2.14 9.65
C LEU A 65 -26.51 -1.47 10.10
N GLU A 66 -26.82 -0.30 9.56
CA GLU A 66 -28.05 0.45 9.87
C GLU A 66 -29.31 -0.36 9.54
N LYS A 67 -29.32 -1.05 8.39
CA LYS A 67 -30.44 -1.90 7.98
C LYS A 67 -30.67 -3.04 8.96
N LEU A 68 -29.61 -3.72 9.41
CA LEU A 68 -29.70 -4.85 10.33
C LEU A 68 -30.11 -4.40 11.74
N ILE A 69 -29.57 -3.28 12.24
CA ILE A 69 -30.01 -2.65 13.49
C ILE A 69 -31.50 -2.31 13.44
N LYS A 70 -31.95 -1.66 12.35
CA LYS A 70 -33.36 -1.29 12.15
C LYS A 70 -34.28 -2.52 12.11
N LYS A 71 -33.83 -3.61 11.48
CA LYS A 71 -34.55 -4.89 11.46
C LYS A 71 -34.64 -5.49 12.86
N ALA A 72 -33.52 -5.57 13.57
CA ALA A 72 -33.44 -6.13 14.92
C ALA A 72 -34.37 -5.42 15.91
N ASN A 73 -34.39 -4.10 15.87
CA ASN A 73 -35.27 -3.26 16.69
C ASN A 73 -36.75 -3.51 16.42
N LYS A 74 -37.15 -3.74 15.15
CA LYS A 74 -38.55 -4.01 14.79
C LYS A 74 -39.01 -5.40 15.19
N GLU A 75 -38.14 -6.39 15.08
CA GLU A 75 -38.49 -7.79 15.28
C GLU A 75 -38.38 -8.22 16.75
N THR A 76 -37.96 -7.33 17.66
CA THR A 76 -37.74 -7.65 19.10
C THR A 76 -36.85 -8.89 19.27
N LEU A 77 -35.90 -9.09 18.36
CA LEU A 77 -34.93 -10.19 18.42
C LEU A 77 -34.23 -10.12 19.80
N ASN A 78 -34.51 -11.12 20.64
CA ASN A 78 -34.33 -11.15 22.09
C ASN A 78 -33.06 -10.46 22.63
N LEU A 79 -33.29 -9.64 23.67
CA LEU A 79 -32.34 -8.83 24.47
C LEU A 79 -31.38 -9.64 25.38
N GLN A 80 -31.17 -10.93 25.10
CA GLN A 80 -30.25 -11.80 25.84
C GLN A 80 -29.15 -12.27 24.89
N GLY A 81 -28.28 -11.33 24.51
CA GLY A 81 -27.13 -11.63 23.67
C GLY A 81 -26.10 -12.48 24.42
N THR A 82 -25.75 -13.65 23.89
CA THR A 82 -24.42 -14.26 24.04
C THR A 82 -24.10 -15.27 22.92
N ALA A 83 -22.85 -15.16 22.46
CA ALA A 83 -21.89 -16.23 22.12
C ALA A 83 -21.93 -16.98 20.78
N ASN A 84 -22.52 -16.43 19.72
CA ASN A 84 -22.14 -16.90 18.38
C ASN A 84 -21.91 -15.75 17.39
N TRP A 85 -20.77 -15.08 17.59
CA TRP A 85 -20.26 -14.04 16.70
C TRP A 85 -19.09 -14.58 15.85
N ASP A 86 -19.07 -15.89 15.55
CA ASP A 86 -17.96 -16.61 14.89
C ASP A 86 -17.07 -15.70 14.04
N THR A 87 -15.81 -15.66 14.45
CA THR A 87 -14.81 -14.67 14.04
C THR A 87 -14.20 -14.91 12.69
N ASN A 88 -14.30 -16.14 12.19
CA ASN A 88 -13.53 -16.52 11.04
C ASN A 88 -14.19 -15.96 9.78
N LEU A 89 -13.47 -15.08 9.10
CA LEU A 89 -13.77 -14.77 7.72
C LEU A 89 -13.32 -15.95 6.85
N PRO A 90 -14.13 -16.37 5.86
CA PRO A 90 -13.66 -17.33 4.87
C PRO A 90 -12.41 -16.79 4.17
N SER A 91 -11.49 -17.69 3.79
CA SER A 91 -10.26 -17.30 3.10
C SER A 91 -10.57 -16.58 1.79
N LEU A 92 -9.92 -15.43 1.57
CA LEU A 92 -9.97 -14.74 0.28
C LEU A 92 -9.34 -15.61 -0.82
N PRO A 93 -9.91 -15.61 -2.04
CA PRO A 93 -9.21 -16.07 -3.23
C PRO A 93 -7.89 -15.30 -3.45
N GLU A 94 -6.93 -15.94 -4.11
CA GLU A 94 -5.59 -15.39 -4.36
C GLU A 94 -5.60 -14.08 -5.17
N LYS A 95 -6.61 -13.88 -6.02
CA LYS A 95 -6.84 -12.63 -6.77
C LYS A 95 -8.30 -12.23 -6.68
N VAL A 96 -8.57 -11.09 -6.05
CA VAL A 96 -9.89 -10.48 -5.97
C VAL A 96 -9.82 -9.09 -6.56
N SER A 97 -10.53 -8.85 -7.67
CA SER A 97 -10.76 -7.51 -8.17
C SER A 97 -11.96 -6.89 -7.45
N ALA A 98 -11.91 -5.57 -7.26
CA ALA A 98 -13.09 -4.83 -6.83
C ALA A 98 -14.23 -5.05 -7.84
N PRO A 99 -15.48 -5.23 -7.39
CA PRO A 99 -16.63 -5.19 -8.29
C PRO A 99 -16.67 -3.88 -9.09
N VAL A 100 -17.15 -3.92 -10.34
CA VAL A 100 -17.22 -2.74 -11.25
C VAL A 100 -17.86 -1.52 -10.59
N LYS A 101 -18.88 -1.73 -9.75
CA LYS A 101 -19.62 -0.66 -9.05
C LYS A 101 -18.84 0.00 -7.91
N THR A 102 -17.71 -0.57 -7.49
CA THR A 102 -16.84 0.00 -6.46
C THR A 102 -15.49 0.39 -7.02
N PHE A 103 -15.36 0.53 -8.35
CA PHE A 103 -14.19 1.20 -8.91
C PHE A 103 -14.28 2.69 -8.59
N PRO A 104 -13.17 3.32 -8.18
CA PRO A 104 -13.15 4.75 -7.98
C PRO A 104 -13.37 5.47 -9.32
N GLU A 105 -14.06 6.60 -9.27
CA GLU A 105 -14.10 7.52 -10.41
C GLU A 105 -12.68 8.06 -10.64
N LYS A 106 -12.31 8.19 -11.92
CA LYS A 106 -11.06 8.85 -12.29
C LYS A 106 -11.15 10.32 -11.86
N GLU A 107 -10.04 10.87 -11.38
CA GLU A 107 -9.88 12.31 -11.05
C GLU A 107 -10.62 12.80 -9.78
N ILE A 108 -11.07 11.89 -8.90
CA ILE A 108 -11.58 12.32 -7.59
C ILE A 108 -10.47 13.02 -6.77
N SER A 109 -10.80 14.17 -6.18
CA SER A 109 -9.86 14.89 -5.32
C SER A 109 -9.60 14.14 -4.02
N PHE A 110 -8.35 14.16 -3.57
CA PHE A 110 -7.93 13.52 -2.32
C PHE A 110 -8.73 14.06 -1.12
N ASP A 111 -8.94 15.37 -1.03
CA ASP A 111 -9.65 15.97 0.11
C ASP A 111 -11.11 15.51 0.18
N THR A 112 -11.79 15.42 -0.96
CA THR A 112 -13.16 14.88 -1.04
C THR A 112 -13.18 13.42 -0.64
N ALA A 113 -12.33 12.58 -1.26
CA ALA A 113 -12.27 11.16 -0.99
C ALA A 113 -11.96 10.86 0.49
N TRP A 114 -11.00 11.59 1.07
CA TRP A 114 -10.61 11.45 2.47
C TRP A 114 -11.73 11.92 3.42
N THR A 115 -12.36 13.07 3.14
CA THR A 115 -13.44 13.60 3.98
C THR A 115 -14.63 12.63 4.02
N GLU A 116 -15.05 12.11 2.86
CA GLU A 116 -16.13 11.11 2.79
C GLU A 116 -15.76 9.83 3.55
N LEU A 117 -14.52 9.38 3.41
CA LEU A 117 -14.01 8.19 4.09
C LEU A 117 -13.96 8.38 5.63
N GLU A 118 -13.64 9.57 6.13
CA GLU A 118 -13.69 9.89 7.57
C GLU A 118 -15.12 9.98 8.10
N LEU A 119 -16.03 10.62 7.35
CA LEU A 119 -17.44 10.72 7.72
C LEU A 119 -18.09 9.34 7.85
N ILE A 120 -17.85 8.45 6.88
CA ILE A 120 -18.43 7.10 6.92
C ILE A 120 -17.82 6.25 8.05
N HIS A 121 -16.53 6.43 8.34
CA HIS A 121 -15.87 5.76 9.45
C HIS A 121 -16.48 6.17 10.80
N ALA A 122 -16.67 7.47 11.01
CA ALA A 122 -17.33 8.00 12.20
C ALA A 122 -18.77 7.47 12.35
N ASN A 123 -19.51 7.37 11.24
CA ASN A 123 -20.86 6.82 11.23
C ASN A 123 -20.90 5.33 11.62
N ILE A 124 -19.98 4.51 11.10
CA ILE A 124 -19.88 3.10 11.50
C ILE A 124 -19.58 2.99 13.00
N LEU A 125 -18.57 3.73 13.49
CA LEU A 125 -18.21 3.74 14.91
C LEU A 125 -19.38 4.17 15.82
N HIS A 126 -20.18 5.15 15.39
CA HIS A 126 -21.36 5.60 16.11
C HIS A 126 -22.39 4.48 16.31
N HIS A 127 -22.58 3.62 15.32
CA HIS A 127 -23.60 2.56 15.33
C HIS A 127 -23.15 1.23 15.94
N ILE A 128 -21.83 0.94 16.03
CA ILE A 128 -21.35 -0.32 16.64
C ILE A 128 -21.92 -0.56 18.05
N PRO A 129 -21.96 0.43 18.97
CA PRO A 129 -22.53 0.23 20.31
C PRO A 129 -24.00 -0.20 20.33
N GLU A 130 -24.80 0.16 19.31
CA GLU A 130 -26.22 -0.22 19.21
C GLU A 130 -26.41 -1.73 19.01
N LEU A 131 -25.35 -2.45 18.64
CA LEU A 131 -25.38 -3.90 18.50
C LEU A 131 -25.39 -4.65 19.84
N ALA A 132 -25.04 -3.99 20.94
CA ALA A 132 -24.87 -4.61 22.27
C ALA A 132 -26.06 -5.45 22.75
N PRO A 133 -27.34 -5.08 22.50
CA PRO A 133 -28.48 -5.86 22.95
C PRO A 133 -28.79 -7.10 22.10
N PHE A 134 -28.19 -7.23 20.91
CA PHE A 134 -28.60 -8.23 19.91
C PHE A 134 -27.69 -9.45 19.85
N ASP A 135 -28.26 -10.56 19.36
CA ASP A 135 -27.51 -11.74 18.93
C ASP A 135 -26.93 -11.53 17.52
N LEU A 136 -25.65 -11.19 17.44
CA LEU A 136 -24.99 -10.83 16.18
C LEU A 136 -25.01 -11.94 15.14
N GLY A 137 -25.01 -13.21 15.58
CA GLY A 137 -25.03 -14.37 14.67
C GLY A 137 -26.32 -14.47 13.85
N LYS A 138 -27.42 -13.86 14.32
CA LYS A 138 -28.71 -13.82 13.61
C LYS A 138 -28.86 -12.62 12.68
N LEU A 139 -27.96 -11.64 12.79
CA LEU A 139 -27.98 -10.44 11.96
C LEU A 139 -27.13 -10.70 10.72
N THR A 140 -27.71 -11.37 9.72
CA THR A 140 -26.98 -11.78 8.52
C THR A 140 -27.32 -10.94 7.29
N PHE A 141 -26.34 -10.79 6.41
CA PHE A 141 -26.52 -10.21 5.09
C PHE A 141 -25.56 -10.85 4.08
N PHE A 142 -25.99 -11.00 2.83
CA PHE A 142 -25.23 -11.69 1.79
C PHE A 142 -24.08 -10.81 1.24
N HIS A 143 -22.85 -11.32 1.32
CA HIS A 143 -21.65 -10.78 0.70
C HIS A 143 -21.35 -11.50 -0.62
N LEU A 144 -21.05 -10.74 -1.69
CA LEU A 144 -20.86 -11.30 -3.04
C LEU A 144 -19.79 -12.40 -3.12
N ILE A 145 -18.70 -12.24 -2.38
CA ILE A 145 -17.54 -13.16 -2.42
C ILE A 145 -17.62 -14.25 -1.33
N PHE A 146 -18.20 -13.92 -0.17
CA PHE A 146 -18.10 -14.76 1.03
C PHE A 146 -19.41 -15.48 1.35
N GLY A 147 -20.46 -15.23 0.58
CA GLY A 147 -21.79 -15.75 0.87
C GLY A 147 -22.41 -15.04 2.07
N GLU A 148 -23.18 -15.78 2.86
CA GLU A 148 -23.86 -15.22 4.03
C GLU A 148 -22.86 -14.92 5.14
N LEU A 149 -22.82 -13.65 5.59
CA LEU A 149 -22.02 -13.21 6.72
C LEU A 149 -22.93 -12.62 7.79
N ASN A 150 -22.59 -12.88 9.05
CA ASN A 150 -23.19 -12.17 10.18
C ASN A 150 -22.62 -10.74 10.31
N ILE A 151 -23.27 -9.87 11.11
CA ILE A 151 -22.88 -8.46 11.19
C ILE A 151 -21.46 -8.28 11.75
N TYR A 152 -21.02 -9.14 12.66
CA TYR A 152 -19.65 -9.09 13.19
C TYR A 152 -18.63 -9.40 12.08
N GLN A 153 -18.89 -10.45 11.27
CA GLN A 153 -18.06 -10.79 10.12
C GLN A 153 -18.02 -9.67 9.07
N TRP A 154 -19.15 -9.01 8.80
CA TRP A 154 -19.18 -7.83 7.91
C TRP A 154 -18.28 -6.69 8.42
N LEU A 155 -18.34 -6.40 9.72
CA LEU A 155 -17.51 -5.36 10.32
C LEU A 155 -16.03 -5.76 10.36
N ARG A 156 -15.71 -7.04 10.58
CA ARG A 156 -14.35 -7.59 10.48
C ARG A 156 -13.82 -7.52 9.05
N PHE A 157 -14.63 -7.86 8.05
CA PHE A 157 -14.27 -7.77 6.65
C PHE A 157 -13.83 -6.35 6.31
N ASN A 158 -14.59 -5.36 6.78
CA ASN A 158 -14.30 -3.96 6.51
C ASN A 158 -12.95 -3.51 7.08
N VAL A 159 -12.60 -3.95 8.29
CA VAL A 159 -11.27 -3.72 8.88
C VAL A 159 -10.18 -4.35 8.00
N GLU A 160 -10.27 -5.64 7.73
CA GLU A 160 -9.23 -6.37 6.99
C GLU A 160 -9.10 -5.85 5.54
N HIS A 161 -10.20 -5.37 4.97
CA HIS A 161 -10.22 -4.66 3.70
C HIS A 161 -9.40 -3.36 3.77
N GLU A 162 -9.61 -2.53 4.79
CA GLU A 162 -8.84 -1.31 5.00
C GLU A 162 -7.35 -1.60 5.26
N GLU A 163 -7.00 -2.66 5.98
CA GLU A 163 -5.60 -3.08 6.19
C GLU A 163 -4.92 -3.48 4.87
N ARG A 164 -5.62 -4.21 3.99
CA ARG A 164 -5.11 -4.55 2.65
C ARG A 164 -4.83 -3.30 1.81
N HIS A 165 -5.73 -2.30 1.87
CA HIS A 165 -5.53 -1.05 1.15
C HIS A 165 -4.49 -0.13 1.82
N THR A 166 -4.30 -0.22 3.12
CA THR A 166 -3.14 0.41 3.81
C THR A 166 -1.83 -0.13 3.24
N SER A 167 -1.77 -1.44 2.99
CA SER A 167 -0.62 -2.09 2.34
C SER A 167 -0.49 -1.70 0.86
N GLN A 168 -1.57 -1.33 0.19
CA GLN A 168 -1.52 -0.74 -1.16
C GLN A 168 -0.96 0.68 -1.14
N ILE A 169 -1.38 1.54 -0.20
CA ILE A 169 -0.81 2.89 -0.03
C ILE A 169 0.69 2.82 0.24
N ARG A 170 1.13 1.89 1.09
CA ARG A 170 2.57 1.67 1.32
C ARG A 170 3.33 1.33 0.04
N ARG A 171 2.77 0.48 -0.82
CA ARG A 171 3.37 0.14 -2.12
C ARG A 171 3.42 1.34 -3.06
N ILE A 172 2.37 2.16 -3.11
CA ILE A 172 2.33 3.42 -3.88
C ILE A 172 3.47 4.35 -3.41
N LYS A 173 3.61 4.55 -2.10
CA LYS A 173 4.71 5.34 -1.50
C LYS A 173 6.08 4.83 -1.95
N ASN A 174 6.28 3.51 -1.88
CA ASN A 174 7.54 2.87 -2.25
C ASN A 174 7.85 2.99 -3.75
N MET A 175 6.83 2.95 -4.62
CA MET A 175 6.99 3.22 -6.05
C MET A 175 7.52 4.64 -6.29
N PHE A 176 6.95 5.65 -5.63
CA PHE A 176 7.44 7.03 -5.76
C PHE A 176 8.90 7.20 -5.28
N LEU A 177 9.33 6.46 -4.26
CA LEU A 177 10.74 6.44 -3.84
C LEU A 177 11.65 5.86 -4.93
N ILE A 178 11.27 4.72 -5.53
CA ILE A 178 12.02 4.09 -6.63
C ILE A 178 12.11 5.04 -7.82
N GLU A 179 10.98 5.63 -8.24
CA GLU A 179 10.95 6.56 -9.37
C GLU A 179 11.81 7.79 -9.13
N SER A 180 11.75 8.36 -7.92
CA SER A 180 12.58 9.51 -7.56
C SER A 180 14.07 9.15 -7.56
N PHE A 181 14.41 7.95 -7.08
CA PHE A 181 15.78 7.45 -7.08
C PHE A 181 16.30 7.24 -8.50
N ILE A 182 15.52 6.61 -9.37
CA ILE A 182 15.86 6.41 -10.79
C ILE A 182 15.96 7.75 -11.54
N ALA A 183 15.06 8.70 -11.26
CA ALA A 183 15.12 10.03 -11.85
C ALA A 183 16.43 10.75 -11.48
N ALA A 184 16.82 10.73 -10.20
CA ALA A 184 18.09 11.28 -9.73
C ALA A 184 19.30 10.54 -10.36
N TYR A 185 19.25 9.21 -10.42
CA TYR A 185 20.27 8.39 -11.07
C TYR A 185 20.48 8.82 -12.54
N ASN A 186 19.39 8.94 -13.31
CA ASN A 186 19.41 9.26 -14.73
C ASN A 186 20.03 10.62 -15.06
N VAL A 187 19.94 11.59 -14.14
CA VAL A 187 20.53 12.93 -14.31
C VAL A 187 21.85 13.12 -13.58
N PHE A 188 22.46 12.03 -13.11
CA PHE A 188 23.72 12.03 -12.34
C PHE A 188 23.66 12.81 -11.01
N ASP A 189 22.47 12.96 -10.42
CA ASP A 189 22.27 13.63 -9.13
C ASP A 189 22.50 12.65 -7.97
N VAL A 190 23.76 12.52 -7.56
CA VAL A 190 24.16 11.63 -6.46
C VAL A 190 23.58 12.09 -5.13
N ASP A 191 23.52 13.39 -4.86
CA ASP A 191 22.96 13.89 -3.60
C ASP A 191 21.45 13.63 -3.54
N GLY A 192 20.74 13.80 -4.67
CA GLY A 192 19.34 13.41 -4.82
C GLY A 192 19.11 11.92 -4.55
N MET A 193 19.93 11.04 -5.14
CA MET A 193 19.88 9.60 -4.86
C MET A 193 20.06 9.31 -3.37
N VAL A 194 21.15 9.83 -2.77
CA VAL A 194 21.53 9.61 -1.37
C VAL A 194 20.44 10.11 -0.42
N SER A 195 19.78 11.22 -0.74
CA SER A 195 18.70 11.77 0.08
C SER A 195 17.51 10.82 0.26
N LEU A 196 17.34 9.81 -0.60
CA LEU A 196 16.26 8.83 -0.57
C LEU A 196 16.63 7.52 0.15
N LEU A 197 17.90 7.36 0.52
CA LEU A 197 18.43 6.15 1.12
C LEU A 197 18.36 6.20 2.65
N HIS A 198 18.27 5.03 3.25
CA HIS A 198 18.42 4.83 4.68
C HIS A 198 19.91 4.88 5.05
N ASP A 199 20.25 5.35 6.26
CA ASP A 199 21.65 5.48 6.69
C ASP A 199 22.43 4.15 6.61
N ASN A 200 21.74 3.05 6.88
CA ASN A 200 22.25 1.67 6.79
C ASN A 200 21.91 0.98 5.44
N ILE A 201 21.85 1.71 4.33
CA ILE A 201 21.60 1.14 3.00
C ILE A 201 22.61 0.04 2.68
N ILE A 202 22.11 -1.11 2.23
CA ILE A 202 22.92 -2.16 1.61
C ILE A 202 22.73 -2.06 0.10
N PHE A 203 23.82 -2.00 -0.63
CA PHE A 203 23.82 -2.06 -2.09
C PHE A 203 24.66 -3.22 -2.60
N GLU A 204 24.10 -3.95 -3.55
CA GLU A 204 24.76 -5.06 -4.24
C GLU A 204 24.62 -4.93 -5.75
N ASN A 205 25.67 -5.29 -6.48
CA ASN A 205 25.59 -5.45 -7.93
C ASN A 205 26.08 -6.84 -8.32
N TYR A 206 25.26 -7.51 -9.13
CA TYR A 206 25.53 -8.82 -9.68
C TYR A 206 25.61 -8.74 -11.20
N SER A 207 26.68 -9.27 -11.78
CA SER A 207 26.79 -9.45 -13.23
C SER A 207 27.14 -10.90 -13.53
N ASN A 208 26.43 -11.52 -14.47
CA ASN A 208 26.60 -12.95 -14.80
C ASN A 208 26.52 -13.90 -13.57
N GLY A 209 25.73 -13.51 -12.57
CA GLY A 209 25.53 -14.29 -11.34
C GLY A 209 26.62 -14.10 -10.26
N GLU A 210 27.67 -13.31 -10.53
CA GLU A 210 28.72 -13.00 -9.55
C GLU A 210 28.52 -11.61 -8.93
N ARG A 211 28.69 -11.51 -7.61
CA ARG A 211 28.59 -10.23 -6.89
C ARG A 211 29.88 -9.44 -7.06
N ASN A 212 29.82 -8.39 -7.87
CA ASN A 212 30.97 -7.57 -8.21
C ASN A 212 31.10 -6.33 -7.31
N VAL A 213 29.98 -5.85 -6.76
CA VAL A 213 29.96 -4.71 -5.82
C VAL A 213 29.12 -5.06 -4.59
N PHE A 214 29.62 -4.65 -3.43
CA PHE A 214 28.91 -4.66 -2.16
C PHE A 214 29.29 -3.41 -1.38
N THR A 215 28.30 -2.68 -0.88
CA THR A 215 28.52 -1.57 0.07
C THR A 215 27.50 -1.63 1.19
N GLU A 216 27.93 -1.20 2.37
CA GLU A 216 27.09 -1.07 3.55
C GLU A 216 27.21 0.35 4.10
N GLY A 217 26.07 1.01 4.26
CA GLY A 217 25.98 2.38 4.75
C GLY A 217 26.04 3.44 3.65
N ILE A 218 25.47 4.59 3.98
CA ILE A 218 25.25 5.70 3.04
C ILE A 218 26.55 6.30 2.47
N GLU A 219 27.61 6.35 3.27
CA GLU A 219 28.90 6.91 2.86
C GLU A 219 29.62 6.01 1.84
N ASP A 220 29.56 4.70 2.01
CA ASP A 220 30.18 3.76 1.08
C ASP A 220 29.38 3.67 -0.23
N PHE A 221 28.05 3.70 -0.15
CA PHE A 221 27.21 3.87 -1.33
C PHE A 221 27.55 5.16 -2.09
N LYS A 222 27.71 6.29 -1.39
CA LYS A 222 28.03 7.58 -2.03
C LYS A 222 29.35 7.52 -2.81
N LYS A 223 30.38 6.85 -2.29
CA LYS A 223 31.67 6.68 -2.98
C LYS A 223 31.50 5.96 -4.32
N ILE A 224 30.80 4.82 -4.34
CA ILE A 224 30.59 4.08 -5.58
C ILE A 224 29.68 4.84 -6.56
N ALA A 225 28.68 5.57 -6.06
CA ALA A 225 27.79 6.37 -6.89
C ALA A 225 28.57 7.49 -7.60
N VAL A 226 29.44 8.21 -6.88
CA VAL A 226 30.32 9.25 -7.47
C VAL A 226 31.28 8.65 -8.50
N GLN A 227 31.89 7.50 -8.20
CA GLN A 227 32.78 6.82 -9.15
C GLN A 227 32.03 6.43 -10.44
N SER A 228 30.81 5.92 -10.31
CA SER A 228 29.97 5.51 -11.45
C SER A 228 29.63 6.65 -12.43
N VAL A 229 29.57 7.90 -11.95
CA VAL A 229 29.29 9.08 -12.79
C VAL A 229 30.34 9.24 -13.89
N SER A 230 31.61 9.00 -13.55
CA SER A 230 32.73 9.15 -14.49
C SER A 230 32.75 8.10 -15.60
N LEU A 231 31.96 7.02 -15.47
CA LEU A 231 31.95 5.90 -16.42
C LEU A 231 31.05 6.17 -17.64
N PHE A 232 30.11 7.11 -17.55
CA PHE A 232 29.08 7.32 -18.58
C PHE A 232 28.95 8.79 -18.98
N LYS A 233 28.86 9.06 -20.29
CA LYS A 233 28.46 10.37 -20.83
C LYS A 233 26.96 10.61 -20.67
N SER A 234 26.18 9.55 -20.77
CA SER A 234 24.74 9.52 -20.48
C SER A 234 24.39 8.16 -19.92
N ARG A 235 23.39 8.13 -19.04
CA ARG A 235 22.82 6.89 -18.50
C ARG A 235 21.33 7.06 -18.27
N LYS A 236 20.55 6.01 -18.51
CA LYS A 236 19.11 6.00 -18.34
C LYS A 236 18.66 4.61 -17.96
N GLN A 237 18.03 4.48 -16.80
CA GLN A 237 17.17 3.36 -16.44
C GLN A 237 15.71 3.74 -16.71
N SER A 238 14.98 2.84 -17.35
CA SER A 238 13.53 2.96 -17.54
C SER A 238 12.85 1.73 -16.92
N ILE A 239 11.82 1.96 -16.10
CA ILE A 239 11.02 0.88 -15.49
C ILE A 239 10.08 0.33 -16.57
N SER A 240 10.10 -0.99 -16.78
CA SER A 240 9.14 -1.68 -17.65
C SER A 240 8.07 -2.44 -16.88
N ASP A 241 8.40 -2.92 -15.68
CA ASP A 241 7.47 -3.61 -14.79
C ASP A 241 7.91 -3.49 -13.33
N ILE A 242 6.94 -3.55 -12.42
CA ILE A 242 7.21 -3.66 -10.99
C ILE A 242 6.27 -4.67 -10.34
N THR A 243 6.84 -5.53 -9.50
CA THR A 243 6.06 -6.46 -8.68
C THR A 243 6.45 -6.34 -7.21
N PHE A 244 5.50 -6.66 -6.33
CA PHE A 244 5.73 -6.63 -4.89
C PHE A 244 5.48 -8.02 -4.29
N GLN A 245 6.43 -8.47 -3.47
CA GLN A 245 6.27 -9.61 -2.57
C GLN A 245 6.47 -9.11 -1.13
N GLY A 246 5.36 -8.92 -0.41
CA GLY A 246 5.37 -8.18 0.86
C GLY A 246 5.89 -6.76 0.66
N ASP A 247 6.92 -6.39 1.44
CA ASP A 247 7.58 -5.08 1.36
C ASP A 247 8.81 -5.06 0.43
N THR A 248 9.07 -6.14 -0.31
CA THR A 248 10.15 -6.19 -1.33
C THR A 248 9.57 -5.88 -2.70
N ALA A 249 10.18 -4.93 -3.41
CA ALA A 249 9.84 -4.61 -4.79
C ALA A 249 10.88 -5.22 -5.74
N GLU A 250 10.42 -5.91 -6.78
CA GLU A 250 11.26 -6.30 -7.91
C GLU A 250 10.88 -5.44 -9.12
N VAL A 251 11.86 -4.74 -9.67
CA VAL A 251 11.71 -3.79 -10.75
C VAL A 251 12.44 -4.30 -11.96
N THR A 252 11.74 -4.51 -13.06
CA THR A 252 12.35 -4.79 -14.35
C THR A 252 12.75 -3.47 -14.98
N ILE A 253 14.02 -3.34 -15.36
CA ILE A 253 14.58 -2.12 -15.93
C ILE A 253 15.19 -2.39 -17.31
N ASN A 254 15.14 -1.38 -18.17
CA ASN A 254 16.01 -1.31 -19.33
C ASN A 254 17.04 -0.21 -19.11
N PHE A 255 18.32 -0.57 -19.15
CA PHE A 255 19.43 0.37 -19.07
C PHE A 255 19.89 0.78 -20.47
N GLU A 256 20.09 2.07 -20.67
CA GLU A 256 20.73 2.65 -21.84
C GLU A 256 21.81 3.63 -21.39
N GLY A 257 23.01 3.54 -21.94
CA GLY A 257 24.07 4.49 -21.59
C GLY A 257 25.17 4.59 -22.64
N ILE A 258 25.82 5.75 -22.72
CA ILE A 258 26.97 6.00 -23.58
C ILE A 258 28.22 6.00 -22.72
N LEU A 259 29.21 5.16 -23.04
CA LEU A 259 30.44 5.03 -22.26
C LEU A 259 31.30 6.30 -22.35
N ALA A 260 31.82 6.76 -21.21
CA ALA A 260 32.81 7.84 -21.15
C ALA A 260 34.25 7.33 -21.21
N VAL A 261 34.46 6.07 -20.85
CA VAL A 261 35.77 5.41 -20.78
C VAL A 261 35.72 4.07 -21.52
N ASP A 262 36.89 3.54 -21.88
CA ASP A 262 37.00 2.17 -22.37
C ASP A 262 36.68 1.20 -21.24
N PHE A 263 35.68 0.34 -21.43
CA PHE A 263 35.27 -0.67 -20.46
C PHE A 263 35.98 -2.01 -20.71
N SER A 264 36.24 -2.34 -21.98
CA SER A 264 36.99 -3.53 -22.39
C SER A 264 37.71 -3.32 -23.74
N GLU A 265 38.33 -4.37 -24.29
CA GLU A 265 38.83 -4.34 -25.66
C GLU A 265 37.70 -4.20 -26.70
N SER A 266 36.51 -4.72 -26.39
CA SER A 266 35.35 -4.70 -27.28
C SER A 266 34.33 -3.61 -26.97
N LEU A 267 34.39 -3.00 -25.78
CA LEU A 267 33.50 -1.91 -25.35
C LEU A 267 34.29 -0.64 -25.12
N LYS A 268 34.18 0.31 -26.05
CA LYS A 268 35.00 1.53 -26.13
C LYS A 268 34.24 2.78 -25.73
N ALA A 269 34.99 3.81 -25.34
CA ALA A 269 34.42 5.12 -25.05
C ALA A 269 33.60 5.65 -26.25
N GLY A 270 32.38 6.12 -25.99
CA GLY A 270 31.43 6.60 -26.99
C GLY A 270 30.46 5.53 -27.52
N GLU A 271 30.67 4.25 -27.23
CA GLU A 271 29.71 3.21 -27.59
C GLU A 271 28.47 3.25 -26.70
N THR A 272 27.35 2.80 -27.27
CA THR A 272 26.06 2.71 -26.59
C THR A 272 25.87 1.31 -26.03
N LEU A 273 25.57 1.23 -24.75
CA LEU A 273 25.21 0.03 -24.03
C LEU A 273 23.68 0.00 -23.85
N ASN A 274 23.05 -1.13 -24.18
CA ASN A 274 21.64 -1.36 -23.93
C ASN A 274 21.47 -2.74 -23.30
N LEU A 275 21.00 -2.79 -22.06
CA LEU A 275 20.94 -4.01 -21.25
C LEU A 275 19.61 -4.10 -20.52
N PRO A 276 18.87 -5.21 -20.67
CA PRO A 276 17.81 -5.52 -19.73
C PRO A 276 18.44 -5.83 -18.37
N GLY A 277 17.75 -5.48 -17.30
CA GLY A 277 18.19 -5.78 -15.95
C GLY A 277 17.02 -5.89 -14.99
N LYS A 278 17.34 -6.29 -13.77
CA LYS A 278 16.40 -6.35 -12.66
C LYS A 278 17.03 -5.66 -11.45
N SER A 279 16.25 -4.86 -10.75
CA SER A 279 16.62 -4.27 -9.48
C SER A 279 15.66 -4.73 -8.37
N VAL A 280 16.19 -5.07 -7.21
CA VAL A 280 15.40 -5.46 -6.03
C VAL A 280 15.54 -4.37 -4.98
N TYR A 281 14.42 -3.85 -4.50
CA TYR A 281 14.37 -2.80 -3.48
C TYR A 281 13.70 -3.31 -2.20
N ARG A 282 14.25 -2.90 -1.05
CA ARG A 282 13.55 -2.98 0.25
C ARG A 282 13.56 -1.61 0.92
N PHE A 283 12.65 -1.44 1.87
CA PHE A 283 12.37 -0.15 2.48
C PHE A 283 12.41 -0.25 4.00
N SER A 284 12.86 0.81 4.66
CA SER A 284 12.82 0.98 6.11
C SER A 284 12.64 2.45 6.42
N GLU A 285 11.77 2.76 7.39
CA GLU A 285 11.57 4.13 7.90
C GLU A 285 11.26 5.17 6.80
N GLY A 286 10.55 4.75 5.75
CA GLY A 286 10.20 5.62 4.62
C GLY A 286 11.36 5.94 3.66
N LYS A 287 12.46 5.18 3.73
CA LYS A 287 13.63 5.27 2.87
C LYS A 287 13.93 3.94 2.19
N ILE A 288 14.74 3.96 1.14
CA ILE A 288 15.27 2.73 0.51
C ILE A 288 16.40 2.20 1.39
N SER A 289 16.27 0.96 1.86
CA SER A 289 17.23 0.31 2.78
C SER A 289 18.05 -0.82 2.14
N TYR A 290 17.61 -1.31 0.98
CA TYR A 290 18.34 -2.30 0.21
C TYR A 290 18.12 -2.05 -1.28
N ILE A 291 19.19 -2.15 -2.07
CA ILE A 291 19.15 -2.19 -3.53
C ILE A 291 20.06 -3.34 -3.99
N ALA A 292 19.55 -4.20 -4.85
CA ALA A 292 20.39 -5.15 -5.58
C ALA A 292 20.11 -5.12 -7.07
N ASP A 293 21.13 -4.85 -7.87
CA ASP A 293 21.05 -4.80 -9.32
C ASP A 293 21.60 -6.08 -9.94
N TYR A 294 20.88 -6.60 -10.93
CA TYR A 294 21.18 -7.82 -11.67
C TYR A 294 21.22 -7.53 -13.17
N SER A 295 22.36 -7.80 -13.78
CA SER A 295 22.63 -7.68 -15.23
C SER A 295 23.15 -8.98 -15.82
#